data_AF-A0A372RQN2-F1
#
_entry.id   AF-A0A372RQN2-F1
#
_cell.length_a   1.000
_cell.length_b   1.000
_cell.length_c   1.000
_cell.angle_alpha   90.00
_cell.angle_beta   90.00
_cell.angle_gamma   90.00
#
_symmetry.space_group_name_H-M   'P 1'
#
loop_
_entity.id
_entity.type
_entity.pdbx_description
1 polymer ?
#
loop_
_entity_poly.entity_id
_entity_poly.type
_entity_poly.pdbx_seq_one_letter_code
_entity_poly.pdbx_strand_id
1 'polypeptide(L)'
;IDDVKVPLKSIPESKRNVYAFYITILSGRIPIIEDIDWIDLGFCSCKSSNDSLRKSEERRLADLYQELIVQKGCKIDEFHDAYLSGSIVDLLKRKCSSNNCNWLSENKIEIRGYNQSTKSVYYLKQYALSESAELQPSVDVDYGFMSCSTEDEKKQLKHIYRKLIKTPRFDPRDLHEACLAGKIFDYVKSILPDEVLKAELFKNPYPL
;
A
#
# COMPACT_ATOMS: atom_id res chain seq x y z
N ILE A 1 28.86 27.69 3.77
CA ILE A 1 27.69 26.89 4.20
C ILE A 1 28.28 25.74 4.98
N ASP A 2 28.68 26.04 6.21
CA ASP A 2 29.11 25.06 7.19
C ASP A 2 27.87 24.70 7.99
N ASP A 3 27.20 23.63 7.59
CA ASP A 3 26.40 22.77 8.47
C ASP A 3 25.69 21.72 7.62
N VAL A 4 26.24 20.50 7.62
CA VAL A 4 25.59 19.24 8.03
C VAL A 4 26.67 18.17 7.92
N LYS A 5 27.40 17.92 9.02
CA LYS A 5 28.20 16.70 9.23
C LYS A 5 27.47 15.75 10.19
N VAL A 6 26.14 15.64 10.06
CA VAL A 6 25.40 14.59 10.76
C VAL A 6 25.50 13.33 9.91
N PRO A 7 26.17 12.26 10.36
CA PRO A 7 26.24 11.04 9.58
C PRO A 7 24.82 10.51 9.34
N LEU A 8 24.47 10.14 8.10
CA LEU A 8 23.16 9.56 7.77
C LEU A 8 22.75 8.40 8.69
N LYS A 9 23.72 7.67 9.26
CA LYS A 9 23.48 6.59 10.24
C LYS A 9 22.98 7.06 11.61
N SER A 10 23.15 8.34 11.95
CA SER A 10 22.68 8.91 13.23
C SER A 10 21.26 9.46 13.16
N ILE A 11 20.68 9.55 11.95
CA ILE A 11 19.29 9.94 11.75
C ILE A 11 18.41 8.70 11.95
N PRO A 12 17.38 8.74 12.82
CA PRO A 12 16.44 7.63 13.00
C PRO A 12 15.86 7.17 11.66
N GLU A 13 15.64 5.86 11.51
CA GLU A 13 15.09 5.30 10.27
C GLU A 13 13.78 5.95 9.85
N SER A 14 12.84 6.12 10.78
CA SER A 14 11.58 6.83 10.55
C SER A 14 11.77 8.22 9.95
N LYS A 15 12.84 8.94 10.36
CA LYS A 15 13.13 10.27 9.85
C LYS A 15 13.77 10.22 8.47
N ARG A 16 14.61 9.23 8.19
CA ARG A 16 15.15 8.97 6.84
C ARG A 16 14.04 8.65 5.85
N ASN A 17 13.05 7.86 6.25
CA ASN A 17 11.87 7.55 5.43
C ASN A 17 11.11 8.84 5.08
N VAL A 18 10.82 9.69 6.08
CA VAL A 18 10.17 10.99 5.82
C VAL A 18 10.99 11.89 4.90
N TYR A 19 12.32 11.95 5.05
CA TYR A 19 13.18 12.70 4.12
C TYR A 19 13.09 12.16 2.69
N ALA A 20 13.17 10.84 2.51
CA ALA A 20 13.06 10.20 1.20
C ALA A 20 11.69 10.49 0.56
N PHE A 21 10.62 10.36 1.34
CA PHE A 21 9.27 10.69 0.92
C PHE A 21 9.15 12.16 0.46
N TYR A 22 9.65 13.11 1.25
CA TYR A 22 9.63 14.53 0.88
C TYR A 22 10.35 14.78 -0.43
N ILE A 23 11.54 14.20 -0.62
CA ILE A 23 12.31 14.33 -1.88
C ILE A 23 11.48 13.80 -3.06
N THR A 24 10.86 12.63 -2.91
CA THR A 24 10.01 12.01 -3.93
C THR A 24 8.84 12.94 -4.32
N ILE A 25 8.08 13.44 -3.35
CA ILE A 25 6.90 14.29 -3.59
C ILE A 25 7.30 15.67 -4.17
N LEU A 26 8.36 16.28 -3.64
CA LEU A 26 8.86 17.57 -4.15
C LEU A 26 9.42 17.45 -5.57
N SER A 27 9.91 16.28 -5.95
CA SER A 27 10.32 15.97 -7.32
C SER A 27 9.13 15.69 -8.26
N GLY A 28 7.89 15.80 -7.76
CA GLY A 28 6.67 15.50 -8.51
C GLY A 28 6.50 14.01 -8.82
N ARG A 29 7.18 13.12 -8.09
CA ARG A 29 7.10 11.67 -8.24
C ARG A 29 6.16 11.06 -7.20
N ILE A 30 5.87 9.77 -7.37
CA ILE A 30 5.09 8.94 -6.45
C ILE A 30 6.07 7.92 -5.85
N PRO A 31 5.94 7.52 -4.57
CA PRO A 31 6.72 6.42 -4.02
C PRO A 31 6.60 5.16 -4.88
N ILE A 32 7.71 4.45 -5.08
CA ILE A 32 7.67 3.19 -5.83
C ILE A 32 7.07 2.09 -4.96
N ILE A 33 6.53 1.04 -5.60
CA ILE A 33 5.78 -0.02 -4.90
C ILE A 33 6.63 -0.69 -3.82
N GLU A 34 7.94 -0.78 -4.02
CA GLU A 34 8.90 -1.40 -3.11
C GLU A 34 9.19 -0.55 -1.86
N ASP A 35 8.89 0.75 -1.89
CA ASP A 35 9.18 1.65 -0.77
C ASP A 35 8.19 1.39 0.39
N ILE A 36 8.70 1.43 1.62
CA ILE A 36 7.85 1.39 2.82
C ILE A 36 6.81 2.52 2.83
N ASP A 37 7.19 3.68 2.30
CA ASP A 37 6.31 4.85 2.18
C ASP A 37 5.10 4.57 1.28
N TRP A 38 5.19 3.65 0.32
CA TRP A 38 4.05 3.27 -0.52
C TRP A 38 2.98 2.53 0.30
N ILE A 39 3.40 1.73 1.30
CA ILE A 39 2.49 1.09 2.25
C ILE A 39 2.01 2.10 3.28
N ASP A 40 2.93 2.70 4.03
CA ASP A 40 2.61 3.51 5.21
C ASP A 40 1.84 4.77 4.85
N LEU A 41 2.16 5.41 3.73
CA LEU A 41 1.53 6.66 3.33
C LEU A 41 0.33 6.43 2.39
N GLY A 42 -0.19 5.20 2.37
CA GLY A 42 -1.53 4.88 1.86
C GLY A 42 -1.65 4.70 0.36
N PHE A 43 -0.56 4.77 -0.40
CA PHE A 43 -0.58 4.47 -1.85
C PHE A 43 -1.00 3.01 -2.11
N CYS A 44 -0.69 2.10 -1.20
CA CYS A 44 -1.15 0.72 -1.24
C CYS A 44 -2.69 0.56 -1.24
N SER A 45 -3.42 1.52 -0.67
CA SER A 45 -4.89 1.53 -0.63
C SER A 45 -5.54 1.99 -1.94
N CYS A 46 -4.78 2.69 -2.79
CA CYS A 46 -5.27 3.17 -4.07
C CYS A 46 -5.63 2.02 -5.01
N LYS A 47 -6.69 2.17 -5.78
CA LYS A 47 -7.07 1.19 -6.82
C LYS A 47 -6.05 1.21 -7.96
N SER A 48 -5.71 0.03 -8.44
CA SER A 48 -4.86 -0.10 -9.64
C SER A 48 -5.69 0.36 -10.85
N SER A 49 -5.25 1.44 -11.51
CA SER A 49 -5.87 1.92 -12.74
C SER A 49 -5.12 1.35 -13.94
N ASN A 50 -5.84 0.67 -14.83
CA ASN A 50 -5.34 0.34 -16.17
C ASN A 50 -5.64 1.47 -17.18
N ASP A 51 -6.33 2.52 -16.74
CA ASP A 51 -6.79 3.61 -17.59
C ASP A 51 -5.69 4.66 -17.71
N SER A 52 -5.09 4.75 -18.90
CA SER A 52 -4.05 5.73 -19.23
C SER A 52 -4.57 7.17 -19.28
N LEU A 53 -5.90 7.37 -19.29
CA LEU A 53 -6.54 8.69 -19.38
C LEU A 53 -6.96 9.26 -18.03
N ARG A 54 -7.12 8.43 -16.99
CA ARG A 54 -7.46 8.89 -15.63
C ARG A 54 -6.19 9.03 -14.80
N LYS A 55 -6.06 10.16 -14.09
CA LYS A 55 -5.07 10.27 -13.01
C LYS A 55 -5.30 9.12 -12.04
N SER A 56 -4.29 8.27 -11.84
CA SER A 56 -4.37 7.20 -10.85
C SER A 56 -4.68 7.79 -9.46
N GLU A 57 -5.37 7.03 -8.62
CA GLU A 57 -5.63 7.44 -7.23
C GLU A 57 -4.32 7.75 -6.49
N GLU A 58 -3.25 7.02 -6.80
CA GLU A 58 -1.89 7.28 -6.31
C GLU A 58 -1.38 8.67 -6.71
N ARG A 59 -1.61 9.10 -7.96
CA ARG A 59 -1.21 10.45 -8.38
C ARG A 59 -2.01 11.50 -7.63
N ARG A 60 -3.30 11.28 -7.42
CA ARG A 60 -4.13 12.21 -6.63
C ARG A 60 -3.64 12.27 -5.18
N LEU A 61 -3.29 11.15 -4.57
CA LEU A 61 -2.71 11.10 -3.23
C LEU A 61 -1.36 11.83 -3.16
N ALA A 62 -0.49 11.68 -4.16
CA ALA A 62 0.75 12.45 -4.26
C ALA A 62 0.51 13.96 -4.40
N ASP A 63 -0.49 14.37 -5.19
CA ASP A 63 -0.90 15.78 -5.31
C ASP A 63 -1.37 16.34 -3.95
N LEU A 64 -2.05 15.53 -3.11
CA LEU A 64 -2.44 15.92 -1.75
C LEU A 64 -1.25 16.14 -0.82
N TYR A 65 -0.29 15.21 -0.83
CA TYR A 65 0.94 15.37 -0.07
C TYR A 65 1.75 16.56 -0.56
N GLN A 66 1.78 16.82 -1.87
CA GLN A 66 2.44 18.00 -2.42
C GLN A 66 1.77 19.31 -1.98
N GLU A 67 0.44 19.37 -1.95
CA GLU A 67 -0.30 20.50 -1.38
C GLU A 67 0.08 20.73 0.08
N LEU A 68 0.07 19.68 0.90
CA LEU A 68 0.44 19.75 2.31
C LEU A 68 1.87 20.30 2.51
N ILE A 69 2.84 19.79 1.75
CA ILE A 69 4.25 20.15 1.89
C ILE A 69 4.52 21.56 1.34
N VAL A 70 4.09 21.84 0.10
CA VAL A 70 4.46 23.05 -0.64
C VAL A 70 3.53 24.21 -0.30
N GLN A 71 2.22 24.01 -0.44
CA GLN A 71 1.24 25.09 -0.32
C GLN A 71 0.92 25.40 1.15
N LYS A 72 0.90 24.37 2.00
CA LYS A 72 0.60 24.52 3.44
C LYS A 72 1.85 24.58 4.32
N GLY A 73 3.04 24.50 3.71
CA GLY A 73 4.32 24.67 4.39
C GLY A 73 4.56 23.67 5.52
N CYS A 74 4.07 22.42 5.37
CA CYS A 74 4.28 21.39 6.37
C CYS A 74 5.76 21.04 6.50
N LYS A 75 6.35 21.36 7.65
CA LYS A 75 7.77 21.10 7.90
C LYS A 75 8.02 19.60 8.08
N ILE A 76 9.24 19.18 7.76
CA ILE A 76 9.66 17.77 7.88
C ILE A 76 9.48 17.27 9.32
N ASP A 77 9.83 18.06 10.33
CA ASP A 77 9.68 17.67 11.73
C ASP A 77 8.22 17.50 12.13
N GLU A 78 7.34 18.41 11.71
CA GLU A 78 5.89 18.32 11.95
C GLU A 78 5.30 17.06 11.31
N PHE A 79 5.70 16.74 10.09
CA PHE A 79 5.26 15.52 9.42
C PHE A 79 5.83 14.27 10.09
N HIS A 80 7.10 14.30 10.49
CA HIS A 80 7.75 13.19 11.19
C HIS A 80 7.09 12.88 12.53
N ASP A 81 6.74 13.91 13.31
CA ASP A 81 5.98 13.75 14.56
C ASP A 81 4.59 13.16 14.29
N ALA A 82 3.91 13.60 13.22
CA ALA A 82 2.63 13.04 12.81
C ALA A 82 2.77 11.57 12.35
N TYR A 83 3.87 11.23 11.67
CA TYR A 83 4.17 9.87 11.25
C TYR A 83 4.45 8.96 12.44
N LEU A 84 5.25 9.40 13.41
CA LEU A 84 5.52 8.65 14.63
C LEU A 84 4.27 8.43 15.48
N SER A 85 3.38 9.42 15.56
CA SER A 85 2.13 9.34 16.32
C SER A 85 0.97 8.67 15.57
N GLY A 86 1.11 8.41 14.27
CA GLY A 86 0.02 7.91 13.43
C GLY A 86 -1.08 8.93 13.15
N SER A 87 -0.78 10.24 13.22
CA SER A 87 -1.74 11.34 13.07
C SER A 87 -1.62 12.08 11.72
N ILE A 88 -0.99 11.48 10.70
CA ILE A 88 -0.87 12.08 9.35
C ILE A 88 -2.24 12.41 8.75
N VAL A 89 -3.25 11.57 8.97
CA VAL A 89 -4.62 11.84 8.49
C VAL A 89 -5.18 13.13 9.10
N ASP A 90 -4.93 13.37 10.39
CA ASP A 90 -5.38 14.59 11.06
C ASP A 90 -4.62 15.81 10.56
N LEU A 91 -3.33 15.65 10.24
CA LEU A 91 -2.51 16.68 9.62
C LEU A 91 -3.05 17.06 8.22
N LEU A 92 -3.36 16.07 7.39
CA LEU A 92 -4.00 16.27 6.08
C LEU A 92 -5.36 16.95 6.22
N LYS A 93 -6.21 16.48 7.15
CA LYS A 93 -7.55 17.05 7.38
C LYS A 93 -7.52 18.52 7.83
N ARG A 94 -6.52 18.88 8.63
CA ARG A 94 -6.39 20.25 9.17
C ARG A 94 -5.89 21.24 8.14
N LYS A 95 -5.02 20.79 7.21
CA LYS A 95 -4.29 21.69 6.31
C LYS A 95 -4.81 21.68 4.87
N CYS A 96 -5.33 20.55 4.37
CA CYS A 96 -5.84 20.43 3.01
C CYS A 96 -7.32 20.86 2.91
N SER A 97 -7.78 21.14 1.69
CA SER A 97 -9.19 21.53 1.45
C SER A 97 -10.21 20.44 1.88
N SER A 98 -11.46 20.84 2.16
CA SER A 98 -12.55 19.92 2.52
C SER A 98 -12.80 18.86 1.44
N ASN A 99 -12.69 19.23 0.15
CA ASN A 99 -12.82 18.31 -0.97
C ASN A 99 -11.79 17.16 -0.93
N ASN A 100 -10.58 17.44 -0.43
CA ASN A 100 -9.52 16.44 -0.31
C ASN A 100 -9.81 15.47 0.84
N CYS A 101 -10.33 15.98 1.95
CA CYS A 101 -10.72 15.17 3.11
C CYS A 101 -11.85 14.19 2.79
N ASN A 102 -12.84 14.67 2.03
CA ASN A 102 -13.94 13.83 1.55
C ASN A 102 -13.41 12.73 0.65
N TRP A 103 -12.52 13.05 -0.30
CA TRP A 103 -11.95 12.06 -1.21
C TRP A 103 -11.18 10.95 -0.49
N LEU A 104 -10.34 11.28 0.50
CA LEU A 104 -9.61 10.27 1.29
C LEU A 104 -10.58 9.28 1.96
N SER A 105 -11.67 9.80 2.53
CA SER A 105 -12.67 9.01 3.26
C SER A 105 -13.52 8.17 2.30
N GLU A 106 -14.01 8.77 1.22
CA GLU A 106 -14.82 8.12 0.17
C GLU A 106 -14.07 6.96 -0.51
N ASN A 107 -12.76 7.12 -0.71
CA ASN A 107 -11.90 6.09 -1.31
C ASN A 107 -11.26 5.18 -0.26
N LYS A 108 -11.60 5.39 1.02
CA LYS A 108 -11.12 4.69 2.22
C LYS A 108 -9.59 4.51 2.25
N ILE A 109 -8.86 5.55 1.91
CA ILE A 109 -7.39 5.53 1.90
C ILE A 109 -6.87 5.30 3.33
N GLU A 110 -6.14 4.20 3.55
CA GLU A 110 -5.55 3.88 4.85
C GLU A 110 -4.11 4.40 4.91
N ILE A 111 -3.87 5.42 5.73
CA ILE A 111 -2.54 5.96 6.04
C ILE A 111 -2.16 5.47 7.45
N ARG A 112 -0.90 5.11 7.63
CA ARG A 112 -0.34 4.54 8.86
C ARG A 112 0.82 5.38 9.37
N GLY A 113 1.02 5.28 10.68
CA GLY A 113 2.21 5.74 11.36
C GLY A 113 3.34 4.73 11.32
N TYR A 114 4.51 5.16 11.75
CA TYR A 114 5.71 4.34 11.81
C TYR A 114 5.50 3.09 12.67
N ASN A 115 5.85 1.92 12.12
CA ASN A 115 5.70 0.60 12.76
C ASN A 115 4.27 0.24 13.19
N GLN A 116 3.24 0.90 12.66
CA GLN A 116 1.87 0.49 12.89
C GLN A 116 1.53 -0.76 12.06
N SER A 117 0.83 -1.71 12.66
CA SER A 117 0.40 -2.93 11.97
C SER A 117 -0.39 -2.62 10.70
N THR A 118 -0.21 -3.41 9.64
CA THR A 118 -0.94 -3.28 8.38
C THR A 118 -1.66 -4.55 7.96
N LYS A 119 -2.71 -4.40 7.16
CA LYS A 119 -3.42 -5.55 6.57
C LYS A 119 -2.46 -6.26 5.61
N SER A 120 -2.36 -7.59 5.74
CA SER A 120 -1.48 -8.42 4.93
C SER A 120 -1.75 -8.29 3.43
N VAL A 121 -2.98 -7.91 3.04
CA VAL A 121 -3.37 -7.71 1.63
C VAL A 121 -2.57 -6.62 0.93
N TYR A 122 -2.06 -5.62 1.67
CA TYR A 122 -1.24 -4.57 1.08
C TYR A 122 0.15 -5.08 0.70
N TYR A 123 0.71 -6.00 1.49
CA TYR A 123 1.93 -6.73 1.14
C TYR A 123 1.68 -7.72 0.00
N LEU A 124 0.52 -8.37 -0.04
CA LEU A 124 0.14 -9.19 -1.20
C LEU A 124 0.12 -8.35 -2.48
N LYS A 125 -0.49 -7.15 -2.40
CA LYS A 125 -0.56 -6.23 -3.54
C LYS A 125 0.84 -5.81 -4.01
N GLN A 126 1.71 -5.45 -3.06
CA GLN A 126 3.11 -5.14 -3.33
C GLN A 126 3.81 -6.32 -4.02
N TYR A 127 3.72 -7.52 -3.42
CA TYR A 127 4.35 -8.74 -3.93
C TYR A 127 3.85 -9.13 -5.33
N ALA A 128 2.56 -8.99 -5.62
CA ALA A 128 1.98 -9.37 -6.91
C ALA A 128 2.30 -8.38 -8.04
N LEU A 129 2.44 -7.09 -7.71
CA LEU A 129 2.70 -6.03 -8.69
C LEU A 129 4.20 -5.79 -8.95
N SER A 130 5.05 -6.09 -7.97
CA SER A 130 6.51 -5.93 -8.08
C SER A 130 7.20 -7.26 -8.38
N GLU A 131 8.19 -7.24 -9.27
CA GLU A 131 9.05 -8.40 -9.51
C GLU A 131 10.15 -8.55 -8.45
N SER A 132 10.52 -7.45 -7.77
CA SER A 132 11.58 -7.41 -6.76
C SER A 132 11.08 -7.53 -5.32
N ALA A 133 9.79 -7.33 -5.07
CA ALA A 133 9.23 -7.48 -3.72
C ALA A 133 9.33 -8.93 -3.23
N GLU A 134 9.81 -9.09 -2.00
CA GLU A 134 9.90 -10.40 -1.33
C GLU A 134 8.54 -10.85 -0.80
N LEU A 135 8.34 -12.17 -0.74
CA LEU A 135 7.13 -12.76 -0.17
C LEU A 135 7.17 -12.60 1.35
N GLN A 136 6.25 -11.78 1.89
CA GLN A 136 6.13 -11.59 3.34
C GLN A 136 5.50 -12.82 4.01
N PRO A 137 5.90 -13.19 5.24
CA PRO A 137 5.34 -14.35 5.94
C PRO A 137 3.82 -14.29 6.11
N SER A 138 3.26 -13.11 6.38
CA SER A 138 1.81 -12.94 6.47
C SER A 138 1.13 -13.21 5.12
N VAL A 139 1.76 -12.84 4.01
CA VAL A 139 1.24 -13.11 2.68
C VAL A 139 1.32 -14.59 2.34
N ASP A 140 2.41 -15.23 2.76
CA ASP A 140 2.66 -16.65 2.53
C ASP A 140 1.54 -17.51 3.13
N VAL A 141 1.19 -17.20 4.38
CA VAL A 141 0.16 -17.91 5.15
C VAL A 141 -1.26 -17.50 4.72
N ASP A 142 -1.55 -16.21 4.66
CA ASP A 142 -2.93 -15.72 4.50
C ASP A 142 -3.49 -15.91 3.08
N TYR A 143 -2.63 -15.91 2.06
CA TYR A 143 -3.07 -15.89 0.65
C TYR A 143 -2.67 -17.13 -0.13
N GLY A 144 -2.29 -18.21 0.57
CA GLY A 144 -2.23 -19.54 -0.02
C GLY A 144 -0.90 -19.96 -0.64
N PHE A 145 0.14 -19.14 -0.53
CA PHE A 145 1.47 -19.48 -1.06
C PHE A 145 2.15 -20.59 -0.25
N MET A 146 1.85 -20.70 1.05
CA MET A 146 2.31 -21.78 1.92
C MET A 146 1.79 -23.15 1.46
N SER A 147 0.65 -23.17 0.76
CA SER A 147 0.05 -24.39 0.18
C SER A 147 0.66 -24.77 -1.18
N CYS A 148 1.50 -23.94 -1.78
CA CYS A 148 2.19 -24.26 -3.03
C CYS A 148 3.36 -25.23 -2.77
N SER A 149 3.40 -26.33 -3.51
CA SER A 149 4.47 -27.33 -3.40
C SER A 149 5.67 -27.02 -4.30
N THR A 150 5.49 -26.16 -5.30
CA THR A 150 6.52 -25.81 -6.28
C THR A 150 6.62 -24.30 -6.52
N GLU A 151 7.78 -23.85 -6.98
CA GLU A 151 7.99 -22.45 -7.38
C GLU A 151 7.11 -22.05 -8.59
N ASP A 152 6.77 -22.99 -9.46
CA ASP A 152 5.86 -22.71 -10.58
C ASP A 152 4.43 -22.49 -10.11
N GLU A 153 3.96 -23.22 -9.09
CA GLU A 153 2.66 -22.95 -8.45
C GLU A 153 2.66 -21.57 -7.77
N LYS A 154 3.73 -21.19 -7.08
CA LYS A 154 3.84 -19.84 -6.48
C LYS A 154 3.81 -18.75 -7.55
N LYS A 155 4.52 -18.93 -8.67
CA LYS A 155 4.50 -17.99 -9.80
C LYS A 155 3.11 -17.88 -10.43
N GLN A 156 2.41 -19.00 -10.60
CA GLN A 156 1.03 -19.03 -11.10
C GLN A 156 0.08 -18.31 -10.13
N LEU A 157 0.17 -18.56 -8.83
CA LEU A 157 -0.64 -17.90 -7.81
C LEU A 157 -0.36 -16.39 -7.76
N LYS A 158 0.91 -15.97 -7.83
CA LYS A 158 1.32 -14.57 -7.97
C LYS A 158 0.68 -13.93 -9.21
N HIS A 159 0.66 -14.64 -10.34
CA HIS A 159 0.04 -14.16 -11.57
C HIS A 159 -1.49 -13.99 -11.44
N ILE A 160 -2.17 -14.94 -10.79
CA ILE A 160 -3.62 -14.85 -10.49
C ILE A 160 -3.92 -13.61 -9.66
N TYR A 161 -3.17 -13.39 -8.56
CA TYR A 161 -3.35 -12.18 -7.74
C TYR A 161 -3.03 -10.90 -8.52
N ARG A 162 -1.99 -10.89 -9.37
CA ARG A 162 -1.69 -9.74 -10.24
C ARG A 162 -2.85 -9.41 -11.17
N LYS A 163 -3.48 -10.43 -11.79
CA LYS A 163 -4.66 -10.27 -12.65
C LYS A 163 -5.87 -9.77 -11.85
N LEU A 164 -6.08 -10.32 -10.65
CA LEU A 164 -7.13 -9.90 -9.73
C LEU A 164 -6.98 -8.42 -9.37
N ILE A 165 -5.80 -7.99 -8.91
CA ILE A 165 -5.50 -6.62 -8.49
C ILE A 165 -5.72 -5.59 -9.59
N LYS A 166 -5.42 -5.97 -10.84
CA LYS A 166 -5.61 -5.10 -12.02
C LYS A 166 -7.05 -5.07 -12.51
N THR A 167 -7.97 -5.84 -11.92
CA THR A 167 -9.36 -5.84 -12.34
C THR A 167 -10.08 -4.64 -11.71
N PRO A 168 -10.85 -3.82 -12.46
CA PRO A 168 -11.50 -2.61 -11.91
C PRO A 168 -12.45 -2.84 -10.73
N ARG A 169 -13.01 -4.05 -10.62
CA ARG A 169 -13.91 -4.46 -9.52
C ARG A 169 -13.16 -4.83 -8.23
N PHE A 170 -11.84 -5.01 -8.29
CA PHE A 170 -11.06 -5.43 -7.13
C PHE A 170 -10.90 -4.30 -6.12
N ASP A 171 -11.16 -4.64 -4.86
CA ASP A 171 -10.80 -3.84 -3.70
C ASP A 171 -9.90 -4.69 -2.77
N PRO A 172 -8.72 -4.20 -2.36
CA PRO A 172 -7.85 -4.95 -1.44
C PRO A 172 -8.55 -5.22 -0.09
N ARG A 173 -9.42 -4.32 0.37
CA ARG A 173 -10.11 -4.49 1.65
C ARG A 173 -11.09 -5.66 1.59
N ASP A 174 -11.82 -5.80 0.49
CA ASP A 174 -12.77 -6.90 0.31
C ASP A 174 -12.05 -8.28 0.25
N LEU A 175 -10.85 -8.33 -0.35
CA LEU A 175 -10.02 -9.55 -0.31
C LEU A 175 -9.52 -9.86 1.11
N HIS A 176 -9.15 -8.84 1.89
CA HIS A 176 -8.77 -9.04 3.29
C HIS A 176 -9.93 -9.58 4.13
N GLU A 177 -11.13 -9.04 3.97
CA GLU A 177 -12.33 -9.56 4.65
C GLU A 177 -12.63 -11.00 4.22
N ALA A 178 -12.46 -11.32 2.92
CA ALA A 178 -12.59 -12.69 2.43
C ALA A 178 -11.54 -13.62 3.03
N CYS A 179 -10.31 -13.15 3.26
CA CYS A 179 -9.26 -13.90 3.97
C CYS A 179 -9.68 -14.23 5.40
N LEU A 180 -10.12 -13.22 6.16
CA LEU A 180 -10.59 -13.39 7.54
C LEU A 180 -11.80 -14.34 7.63
N ALA A 181 -12.65 -14.35 6.61
CA ALA A 181 -13.82 -15.22 6.54
C ALA A 181 -13.56 -16.62 5.94
N GLY A 182 -12.34 -16.91 5.47
CA GLY A 182 -12.01 -18.19 4.83
C GLY A 182 -12.64 -18.38 3.45
N LYS A 183 -12.93 -17.27 2.75
CA LYS A 183 -13.68 -17.21 1.49
C LYS A 183 -12.85 -16.65 0.34
N ILE A 184 -11.52 -16.75 0.40
CA ILE A 184 -10.63 -16.23 -0.65
C ILE A 184 -10.98 -16.87 -2.00
N PHE A 185 -11.16 -18.19 -2.04
CA PHE A 185 -11.51 -18.89 -3.27
C PHE A 185 -12.76 -18.30 -3.93
N ASP A 186 -13.84 -18.16 -3.17
CA ASP A 186 -15.12 -17.64 -3.65
C ASP A 186 -14.98 -16.19 -4.13
N TYR A 187 -14.25 -15.36 -3.38
CA TYR A 187 -13.98 -13.97 -3.76
C TYR A 187 -13.20 -13.88 -5.08
N VAL A 188 -12.09 -14.60 -5.21
CA VAL A 188 -11.27 -14.62 -6.44
C VAL A 188 -12.12 -15.11 -7.61
N LYS A 189 -12.88 -16.20 -7.44
CA LYS A 189 -13.74 -16.75 -8.50
C LYS A 189 -14.85 -15.80 -8.92
N SER A 190 -15.39 -15.00 -8.01
CA SER A 190 -16.43 -14.01 -8.32
C SER A 190 -15.92 -12.87 -9.23
N ILE A 191 -14.64 -12.53 -9.14
CA ILE A 191 -14.02 -11.47 -9.94
C ILE A 191 -13.41 -12.04 -11.23
N LEU A 192 -12.80 -13.22 -11.14
CA LEU A 192 -12.13 -13.95 -12.22
C LEU A 192 -12.81 -15.31 -12.49
N PRO A 193 -14.04 -15.32 -13.05
CA PRO A 193 -14.83 -16.54 -13.23
C PRO A 193 -14.18 -17.56 -14.18
N ASP A 194 -13.40 -17.09 -15.17
CA ASP A 194 -12.77 -17.95 -16.16
C ASP A 194 -11.39 -18.49 -15.73
N GLU A 195 -10.87 -18.04 -14.57
CA GLU A 195 -9.57 -18.50 -14.08
C GLU A 195 -9.68 -19.93 -13.54
N VAL A 196 -8.70 -20.78 -13.89
CA VAL A 196 -8.57 -22.13 -13.35
C VAL A 196 -7.91 -22.04 -11.98
N LEU A 197 -8.70 -22.24 -10.93
CA LEU A 197 -8.25 -22.12 -9.54
C LEU A 197 -8.16 -23.50 -8.88
N LYS A 198 -7.06 -23.75 -8.19
CA LYS A 198 -6.86 -24.88 -7.29
C LYS A 198 -7.41 -24.53 -5.91
N ALA A 199 -8.56 -25.09 -5.53
CA ALA A 199 -9.25 -24.73 -4.29
C ALA A 199 -8.41 -24.98 -3.02
N GLU A 200 -7.56 -25.99 -3.06
CA GLU A 200 -6.61 -26.34 -2.00
C GLU A 200 -5.61 -25.23 -1.68
N LEU A 201 -5.25 -24.38 -2.65
CA LEU A 201 -4.31 -23.29 -2.42
C LEU A 201 -4.93 -22.19 -1.56
N PHE A 202 -6.24 -22.00 -1.61
CA PHE A 202 -6.94 -20.90 -0.94
C PHE A 202 -7.49 -21.25 0.44
N LYS A 203 -7.09 -22.40 1.01
CA LYS A 203 -7.49 -22.79 2.36
C LYS A 203 -6.55 -22.18 3.37
N ASN A 204 -7.11 -21.57 4.42
CA ASN A 204 -6.34 -21.08 5.54
C ASN A 204 -5.75 -22.28 6.31
N PRO A 205 -4.44 -22.29 6.61
CA PRO A 205 -3.80 -23.37 7.36
C PRO A 205 -4.11 -23.34 8.86
N TYR A 206 -4.95 -22.39 9.31
CA TYR A 206 -5.34 -22.16 10.69
C TYR A 206 -6.87 -22.09 10.83
N PRO A 207 -7.43 -22.43 12.01
CA PRO A 207 -8.86 -22.26 12.29
C PRO A 207 -9.28 -20.78 12.23
N LEU A 208 -10.49 -20.52 11.76
CA LEU A 208 -11.10 -19.19 11.65
C LEU A 208 -12.27 -19.03 12.63
#